data_AF-A0A226BVB0-F1
#
_entry.id   AF-A0A226BVB0-F1
#
_cell.length_a   1.000
_cell.length_b   1.000
_cell.length_c   1.000
_cell.angle_alpha   90.00
_cell.angle_beta   90.00
_cell.angle_gamma   90.00
#
_symmetry.space_group_name_H-M   'P 1'
#
loop_
_entity.id
_entity.type
_entity.pdbx_description
1 polymer ?
#
loop_
_entity_poly.entity_id
_entity_poly.type
_entity_poly.pdbx_seq_one_letter_code
_entity_poly.pdbx_strand_id
1 'polypeptide(L)'
;MKKIQFDFKKKSIAQLLFYLLVIVTICFSLFFNSIDLSWFQNNLHILRSYVNNNFVSSVLIFFFFRMFFAVVSIPGSGVLTIVAGAIFDFLIAAVLVTLSVSFGVLIVFLLSRYAFRDFLKEQFSDKFYFIDHISKNHGKSLLFLVRVTEVLPSFIINSFFAFTPIKASTYYWVSLFGLLPGILIFTNAGHQITEIQELSDLMTPNIMVSLGLIGVIPIMCSIFYKSLCKKYIRYNNKSVENEENELRKGFTTGSCATAAAKAALLAKKYGQYPEKVTILSPSGYELVIPIAGYGIREDHKNCAFVRKDGGDDCDSTHGILIGAYIKHVNSDVIKIRGGEGVGKVTKPGLPVDIGEKAINPVPKKMIRENTRDILSNGEGVEITIIVPEGKKIAKKTLNSKLGIINGISILGTTGIVEPMSEKALKDSLLLQLDQMQSMNLKTIVLVPGRMGEKNAHSFGIPKENIVITGNYIGLMLEKAAKRGFKRIFIMGHTGKIAKLSAGIFNTHSKVADARREIFVAHASLAGFSKASINRIWNAVTTEECVKIIENYDRLNKTHKSRTLFCNIANEAENRVQNHLKDNKVKRLGVAFTNRDGELIGFSTNSFEICYKEGWRMWEKLS
;
A
#
# COMPACT_ATOMS: atom_id res chain seq x y z
N MET A 1 -5.00 45.71 7.39
CA MET A 1 -4.34 44.96 8.48
C MET A 1 -2.98 44.46 8.00
N LYS A 2 -1.89 45.11 8.41
CA LYS A 2 -0.50 44.69 8.12
C LYS A 2 -0.23 43.36 8.85
N LYS A 3 0.14 42.31 8.12
CA LYS A 3 0.72 41.09 8.69
C LYS A 3 2.06 41.49 9.31
N ILE A 4 2.14 41.50 10.64
CA ILE A 4 3.40 41.57 11.37
C ILE A 4 4.10 40.24 11.14
N GLN A 5 5.07 40.23 10.23
CA GLN A 5 5.91 39.09 9.94
C GLN A 5 7.12 39.19 10.87
N PHE A 6 7.04 38.50 12.02
CA PHE A 6 8.20 38.37 12.90
C PHE A 6 9.19 37.41 12.26
N ASP A 7 10.27 37.94 11.71
CA ASP A 7 11.38 37.16 11.13
C ASP A 7 12.34 36.72 12.25
N PHE A 8 11.92 35.71 13.02
CA PHE A 8 12.79 35.05 14.00
C PHE A 8 13.51 33.88 13.33
N LYS A 9 14.85 33.89 13.32
CA LYS A 9 15.66 32.76 12.85
C LYS A 9 15.24 31.48 13.58
N LYS A 10 14.63 30.52 12.86
CA LYS A 10 14.04 29.25 13.36
C LYS A 10 14.91 28.48 14.38
N LYS A 11 16.25 28.52 14.26
CA LYS A 11 17.19 27.89 15.21
C LYS A 11 17.16 28.52 16.61
N SER A 12 16.95 29.84 16.71
CA SER A 12 16.97 30.58 17.97
C SER A 12 15.76 30.29 18.85
N ILE A 13 14.57 30.09 18.27
CA ILE A 13 13.34 29.76 19.01
C ILE A 13 13.40 28.33 19.56
N ALA A 14 13.85 27.36 18.76
CA ALA A 14 13.98 25.98 19.21
C ALA A 14 15.00 25.85 20.35
N GLN A 15 16.11 26.59 20.28
CA GLN A 15 17.10 26.69 21.35
C GLN A 15 16.52 27.38 22.59
N LEU A 16 15.81 28.49 22.44
CA LEU A 16 15.16 29.20 23.55
C LEU A 16 14.13 28.32 24.27
N LEU A 17 13.29 27.59 23.51
CA LEU A 17 12.32 26.66 24.06
C LEU A 17 12.98 25.46 24.75
N PHE A 18 14.10 24.97 24.20
CA PHE A 18 14.90 23.92 24.84
C PHE A 18 15.51 24.41 26.16
N TYR A 19 16.12 25.60 26.18
CA TYR A 19 16.66 26.18 27.41
C TYR A 19 15.57 26.47 28.44
N LEU A 20 14.40 26.97 28.01
CA LEU A 20 13.25 27.18 28.89
C LEU A 20 12.76 25.84 29.47
N LEU A 21 12.65 24.78 28.66
CA LEU A 21 12.27 23.45 29.12
C LEU A 21 13.29 22.90 30.13
N VAL A 22 14.59 23.05 29.87
CA VAL A 22 15.66 22.63 30.77
C VAL A 22 15.61 23.41 32.09
N ILE A 23 15.45 24.74 32.05
CA ILE A 23 15.31 25.58 33.23
C ILE A 23 14.07 25.19 34.03
N VAL A 24 12.91 25.02 33.38
CA VAL A 24 11.67 24.61 34.05
C VAL A 24 11.82 23.20 34.66
N THR A 25 12.51 22.28 33.98
CA THR A 25 12.77 20.92 34.50
C THR A 25 13.72 20.94 35.71
N ILE A 26 14.76 21.78 35.67
CA ILE A 26 15.69 21.98 36.79
C ILE A 26 14.97 22.63 37.97
N CYS A 27 14.21 23.71 37.75
CA CYS A 27 13.40 24.36 38.78
C CYS A 27 12.37 23.40 39.37
N PHE A 28 11.74 22.55 38.56
CA PHE A 28 10.82 21.52 39.00
C PHE A 28 11.52 20.44 39.84
N SER A 29 12.69 19.97 39.41
CA SER A 29 13.51 19.01 40.17
C SER A 29 13.98 19.58 41.51
N LEU A 30 14.35 20.86 41.55
CA LEU A 30 14.78 21.53 42.77
C LEU A 30 13.61 21.75 43.74
N PHE A 31 12.42 22.10 43.22
CA PHE A 31 11.20 22.29 44.02
C PHE A 31 10.69 20.96 44.64
N PHE A 32 10.73 19.87 43.88
CA PHE A 32 10.30 18.54 44.36
C PHE A 32 11.33 17.86 45.28
N ASN A 33 12.61 18.24 45.23
CA ASN A 33 13.59 17.79 46.22
C ASN A 33 13.31 18.35 47.64
N SER A 34 12.51 19.41 47.76
CA SER A 34 12.10 20.01 49.03
C SER A 34 10.70 19.60 49.49
N ILE A 35 9.93 18.92 48.64
CA ILE A 35 8.54 18.48 48.89
C ILE A 35 8.50 16.97 48.65
N ASP A 36 8.82 16.22 49.69
CA ASP A 36 8.68 14.78 49.70
C ASP A 36 7.26 14.36 50.14
N LEU A 37 6.96 13.06 50.05
CA LEU A 37 5.65 12.53 50.44
C LEU A 37 5.32 12.84 51.91
N SER A 38 6.34 12.82 52.78
CA SER A 38 6.18 13.07 54.21
C SER A 38 5.81 14.53 54.50
N TRP A 39 6.47 15.49 53.84
CA TRP A 39 6.10 16.91 53.90
C TRP A 39 4.66 17.12 53.41
N PHE A 40 4.27 16.47 52.31
CA PHE A 40 2.93 16.62 51.76
C PHE A 40 1.85 16.11 52.73
N GLN A 41 2.05 14.93 53.32
CA GLN A 41 1.13 14.36 54.31
C GLN A 41 1.05 15.25 55.57
N ASN A 42 2.19 15.73 56.08
CA ASN A 42 2.24 16.58 57.28
C ASN A 42 1.55 17.94 57.08
N ASN A 43 1.58 18.49 55.86
CA ASN A 43 1.00 19.80 55.55
C ASN A 43 -0.39 19.73 54.88
N LEU A 44 -0.91 18.52 54.63
CA LEU A 44 -2.17 18.32 53.90
C LEU A 44 -3.37 19.02 54.56
N HIS A 45 -3.44 18.97 55.89
CA HIS A 45 -4.52 19.60 56.66
C HIS A 45 -4.50 21.13 56.52
N ILE A 46 -3.30 21.75 56.50
CA ILE A 46 -3.10 23.19 56.27
C ILE A 46 -3.55 23.56 54.85
N LEU A 47 -3.14 22.76 53.86
CA LEU A 47 -3.50 22.97 52.46
C LEU A 47 -5.01 22.88 52.25
N ARG A 48 -5.68 21.86 52.82
CA ARG A 48 -7.14 21.74 52.75
C ARG A 48 -7.86 22.88 53.46
N SER A 49 -7.38 23.29 54.63
CA SER A 49 -7.93 24.45 55.35
C SER A 49 -7.81 25.73 54.52
N TYR A 50 -6.66 25.95 53.88
CA TYR A 50 -6.45 27.09 52.99
C TYR A 50 -7.35 27.03 51.75
N VAL A 51 -7.50 25.86 51.13
CA VAL A 51 -8.41 25.65 49.99
C VAL A 51 -9.86 25.93 50.41
N ASN A 52 -10.31 25.45 51.56
CA ASN A 52 -11.68 25.69 52.03
C ASN A 52 -11.94 27.18 52.33
N ASN A 53 -10.96 27.88 52.91
CA ASN A 53 -11.08 29.31 53.22
C ASN A 53 -10.95 30.21 51.98
N ASN A 54 -10.26 29.75 50.93
CA ASN A 54 -9.97 30.53 49.72
C ASN A 54 -10.33 29.75 48.45
N PHE A 55 -11.50 29.10 48.44
CA PHE A 55 -11.86 28.10 47.44
C PHE A 55 -11.74 28.59 45.99
N VAL A 56 -12.34 29.74 45.67
CA VAL A 56 -12.33 30.30 44.30
C VAL A 56 -10.90 30.60 43.85
N SER A 57 -10.10 31.25 44.70
CA SER A 57 -8.71 31.58 44.41
C SER A 57 -7.86 30.31 44.20
N SER A 58 -8.03 29.31 45.06
CA SER A 58 -7.33 28.02 44.96
C SER A 58 -7.69 27.26 43.69
N VAL A 59 -8.96 27.24 43.28
CA VAL A 59 -9.41 26.63 42.02
C VAL A 59 -8.78 27.34 40.82
N LEU A 60 -8.78 28.68 40.80
CA LEU A 60 -8.18 29.45 39.70
C LEU A 60 -6.67 29.24 39.60
N ILE A 61 -5.96 29.35 40.72
CA ILE A 61 -4.51 29.13 40.79
C ILE A 61 -4.18 27.74 40.27
N PHE A 62 -4.87 26.71 40.78
CA PHE A 62 -4.64 25.33 40.37
C PHE A 62 -4.97 25.12 38.89
N PHE A 63 -6.06 25.69 38.39
CA PHE A 63 -6.45 25.62 36.98
C PHE A 63 -5.33 26.11 36.05
N PHE A 64 -4.84 27.33 36.28
CA PHE A 64 -3.81 27.93 35.43
C PHE A 64 -2.47 27.21 35.57
N PHE A 65 -2.12 26.80 36.80
CA PHE A 65 -0.91 26.02 37.05
C PHE A 65 -0.96 24.68 36.31
N ARG A 66 -2.05 23.93 36.44
CA ARG A 66 -2.22 22.63 35.78
C ARG A 66 -2.24 22.75 34.25
N MET A 67 -2.88 23.81 33.74
CA MET A 67 -2.89 24.14 32.31
C MET A 67 -1.49 24.45 31.79
N PHE A 68 -0.70 25.23 32.52
CA PHE A 68 0.69 25.54 32.15
C PHE A 68 1.54 24.27 31.99
N PHE A 69 1.44 23.33 32.93
CA PHE A 69 2.16 22.05 32.83
C PHE A 69 1.71 21.20 31.63
N ALA A 70 0.41 21.24 31.29
CA ALA A 70 -0.09 20.59 30.09
C ALA A 70 0.43 21.25 28.80
N VAL A 71 0.65 22.58 28.80
CA VAL A 71 1.24 23.30 27.66
C VAL A 71 2.71 22.93 27.48
N VAL A 72 3.50 22.95 28.56
CA VAL A 72 4.94 22.63 28.50
C VAL A 72 5.18 21.13 28.27
N SER A 73 4.16 20.28 28.43
CA SER A 73 4.21 18.84 28.17
C SER A 73 5.27 18.10 29.00
N ILE A 74 5.41 18.49 30.27
CA ILE A 74 6.39 17.90 31.20
C ILE A 74 5.98 16.47 31.57
N PRO A 75 6.85 15.46 31.35
CA PRO A 75 6.62 14.09 31.82
C PRO A 75 6.40 14.05 33.34
N GLY A 76 5.51 13.18 33.82
CA GLY A 76 5.24 13.04 35.26
C GLY A 76 4.22 14.04 35.83
N SER A 77 3.62 14.91 35.00
CA SER A 77 2.53 15.82 35.45
C SER A 77 1.26 15.12 35.98
N GLY A 78 1.17 13.78 35.88
CA GLY A 78 0.16 12.97 36.56
C GLY A 78 0.19 13.10 38.08
N VAL A 79 1.36 13.38 38.68
CA VAL A 79 1.48 13.64 40.13
C VAL A 79 0.62 14.83 40.56
N LEU A 80 0.52 15.87 39.73
CA LEU A 80 -0.35 17.02 40.02
C LEU A 80 -1.84 16.65 40.02
N THR A 81 -2.24 15.65 39.23
CA THR A 81 -3.62 15.14 39.25
C THR A 81 -3.92 14.40 40.56
N ILE A 82 -2.94 13.67 41.10
CA ILE A 82 -3.05 13.03 42.40
C ILE A 82 -3.13 14.09 43.51
N VAL A 83 -2.26 15.10 43.49
CA VAL A 83 -2.30 16.24 44.43
C VAL A 83 -3.66 16.92 44.39
N ALA A 84 -4.26 17.12 43.20
CA ALA A 84 -5.59 17.69 43.06
C ALA A 84 -6.65 16.89 43.82
N GLY A 85 -6.65 15.56 43.68
CA GLY A 85 -7.57 14.68 44.39
C GLY A 85 -7.35 14.66 45.91
N ALA A 86 -6.12 14.98 46.36
CA ALA A 86 -5.79 15.05 47.77
C ALA A 86 -6.18 16.39 48.42
N ILE A 87 -6.23 17.50 47.69
CA ILE A 87 -6.53 18.83 48.26
C ILE A 87 -7.94 19.35 47.95
N PHE A 88 -8.57 18.85 46.87
CA PHE A 88 -9.95 19.16 46.51
C PHE A 88 -10.82 17.90 46.65
N ASP A 89 -12.14 18.11 46.76
CA ASP A 89 -13.08 16.98 46.68
C ASP A 89 -13.00 16.30 45.31
N PHE A 90 -13.20 14.99 45.28
CA PHE A 90 -13.00 14.15 44.09
C PHE A 90 -13.67 14.70 42.82
N LEU A 91 -14.96 15.05 42.89
CA LEU A 91 -15.71 15.56 41.74
C LEU A 91 -15.16 16.91 41.26
N ILE A 92 -14.80 17.78 42.20
CA ILE A 92 -14.24 19.10 41.91
C ILE A 92 -12.87 18.95 41.27
N ALA A 93 -12.01 18.10 41.85
CA ALA A 93 -10.69 17.77 41.32
C ALA A 93 -10.77 17.20 39.91
N ALA A 94 -11.67 16.24 39.67
CA ALA A 94 -11.85 15.60 38.37
C ALA A 94 -12.24 16.63 37.30
N VAL A 95 -13.27 17.45 37.56
CA VAL A 95 -13.72 18.50 36.62
C VAL A 95 -12.61 19.53 36.37
N LEU A 96 -11.98 20.02 37.44
CA LEU A 96 -10.93 21.03 37.38
C LEU A 96 -9.72 20.57 36.58
N VAL A 97 -9.23 19.34 36.83
CA VAL A 97 -8.10 18.76 36.10
C VAL A 97 -8.49 18.48 34.65
N THR A 98 -9.66 17.90 34.38
CA THR A 98 -10.11 17.64 33.01
C THR A 98 -10.17 18.90 32.18
N LEU A 99 -10.75 19.98 32.70
CA LEU A 99 -10.84 21.24 31.98
C LEU A 99 -9.45 21.86 31.77
N SER A 100 -8.65 22.01 32.82
CA SER A 100 -7.32 22.64 32.73
C SER A 100 -6.38 21.91 31.76
N VAL A 101 -6.35 20.57 31.80
CA VAL A 101 -5.52 19.77 30.87
C VAL A 101 -6.03 19.87 29.44
N SER A 102 -7.35 19.80 29.25
CA SER A 102 -7.97 19.88 27.91
C SER A 102 -7.70 21.22 27.23
N PHE A 103 -7.73 22.32 27.99
CA PHE A 103 -7.33 23.64 27.50
C PHE A 103 -5.83 23.69 27.17
N GLY A 104 -4.97 23.14 28.03
CA GLY A 104 -3.53 23.11 27.77
C GLY A 104 -3.17 22.36 26.49
N VAL A 105 -3.73 21.16 26.27
CA VAL A 105 -3.47 20.40 25.03
C VAL A 105 -4.07 21.07 23.79
N LEU A 106 -5.18 21.79 23.92
CA LEU A 106 -5.74 22.60 22.84
C LEU A 106 -4.80 23.75 22.45
N ILE A 107 -4.23 24.46 23.43
CA ILE A 107 -3.25 25.53 23.18
C ILE A 107 -2.06 24.98 22.41
N VAL A 108 -1.49 23.84 22.85
CA VAL A 108 -0.35 23.22 22.15
C VAL A 108 -0.73 22.79 20.74
N PHE A 109 -1.91 22.21 20.55
CA PHE A 109 -2.42 21.87 19.22
C PHE A 109 -2.51 23.09 18.30
N LEU A 110 -3.00 24.23 18.79
CA LEU A 110 -3.08 25.49 18.03
C LEU A 110 -1.70 26.06 17.73
N LEU A 111 -0.78 26.04 18.71
CA LEU A 111 0.61 26.47 18.53
C LEU A 111 1.32 25.59 17.49
N SER A 112 1.19 24.27 17.57
CA SER A 112 1.74 23.34 16.57
C SER A 112 1.13 23.57 15.18
N ARG A 113 -0.16 23.92 15.11
CA ARG A 113 -0.88 24.15 13.85
C ARG A 113 -0.51 25.45 13.16
N TYR A 114 -0.32 26.53 13.92
CA TYR A 114 -0.16 27.87 13.37
C TYR A 114 1.27 28.43 13.50
N ALA A 115 1.98 28.12 14.58
CA ALA A 115 3.32 28.68 14.83
C ALA A 115 4.46 27.76 14.37
N PHE A 116 4.33 26.43 14.55
CA PHE A 116 5.41 25.47 14.26
C PHE A 116 5.18 24.61 13.01
N ARG A 117 4.19 24.98 12.18
CA ARG A 117 3.75 24.17 11.04
C ARG A 117 4.88 23.83 10.07
N ASP A 118 5.67 24.82 9.68
CA ASP A 118 6.72 24.64 8.67
C ASP A 118 7.93 23.86 9.20
N PHE A 119 8.30 24.08 10.45
CA PHE A 119 9.39 23.34 11.13
C PHE A 119 9.06 21.84 11.24
N LEU A 120 7.85 21.52 11.69
CA LEU A 120 7.40 20.14 11.83
C LEU A 120 7.14 19.48 10.47
N LYS A 121 6.74 20.25 9.44
CA LYS A 121 6.56 19.73 8.08
C LYS A 121 7.87 19.26 7.45
N GLU A 122 8.97 19.98 7.68
CA GLU A 122 10.31 19.58 7.25
C GLU A 122 10.81 18.33 7.99
N GLN A 123 10.49 18.18 9.28
CA GLN A 123 10.99 17.09 10.11
C GLN A 123 10.25 15.75 9.91
N PHE A 124 9.01 15.77 9.41
CA PHE A 124 8.16 14.57 9.29
C PHE A 124 7.62 14.30 7.87
N SER A 125 8.15 14.95 6.83
CA SER A 125 7.64 14.97 5.44
C SER A 125 7.14 13.62 4.88
N ASP A 126 7.89 12.53 5.06
CA ASP A 126 7.55 11.21 4.51
C ASP A 126 6.41 10.50 5.26
N LYS A 127 6.16 10.88 6.53
CA LYS A 127 5.09 10.31 7.36
C LYS A 127 3.78 11.09 7.22
N PHE A 128 3.79 12.30 6.66
CA PHE A 128 2.59 13.14 6.50
C PHE A 128 1.51 12.49 5.64
N TYR A 129 1.88 11.77 4.58
CA TYR A 129 0.90 11.15 3.67
C TYR A 129 0.04 10.10 4.39
N PHE A 130 0.65 9.29 5.26
CA PHE A 130 -0.04 8.30 6.07
C PHE A 130 -1.01 8.94 7.09
N ILE A 131 -0.63 10.10 7.63
CA ILE A 131 -1.35 10.82 8.68
C ILE A 131 -2.57 11.56 8.12
N ASP A 132 -2.42 12.22 6.96
CA ASP A 132 -3.50 12.95 6.30
C ASP A 132 -4.60 11.99 5.83
N HIS A 133 -4.23 10.82 5.32
CA HIS A 133 -5.18 9.82 4.83
C HIS A 133 -6.01 9.18 5.96
N ILE A 134 -5.38 8.74 7.07
CA ILE A 134 -6.11 8.14 8.20
C ILE A 134 -7.01 9.18 8.90
N SER A 135 -6.55 10.42 9.01
CA SER A 135 -7.29 11.44 9.77
C SER A 135 -8.49 12.04 9.02
N LYS A 136 -8.57 11.91 7.69
CA LYS A 136 -9.73 12.39 6.91
C LYS A 136 -11.00 11.60 7.20
N ASN A 137 -10.89 10.28 7.30
CA ASN A 137 -12.07 9.40 7.45
C ASN A 137 -12.35 9.01 8.91
N HIS A 138 -11.33 8.94 9.78
CA HIS A 138 -11.49 8.47 11.17
C HIS A 138 -10.79 9.31 12.25
N GLY A 139 -10.45 10.57 11.96
CA GLY A 139 -9.64 11.42 12.85
C GLY A 139 -10.17 11.55 14.28
N LYS A 140 -11.50 11.63 14.48
CA LYS A 140 -12.12 11.74 15.82
C LYS A 140 -11.91 10.49 16.67
N SER A 141 -12.20 9.32 16.09
CA SER A 141 -12.10 8.03 16.77
C SER A 141 -10.64 7.69 17.10
N LEU A 142 -9.72 8.02 16.19
CA LEU A 142 -8.29 7.84 16.45
C LEU A 142 -7.80 8.73 17.60
N LEU A 143 -8.18 10.01 17.60
CA LEU A 143 -7.81 10.94 18.67
C LEU A 143 -8.35 10.46 20.03
N PHE A 144 -9.62 10.03 20.08
CA PHE A 144 -10.23 9.49 21.30
C PHE A 144 -9.43 8.29 21.84
N LEU A 145 -9.13 7.30 20.99
CA LEU A 145 -8.43 6.09 21.37
C LEU A 145 -7.01 6.36 21.91
N VAL A 146 -6.27 7.24 21.24
CA VAL A 146 -4.91 7.59 21.66
C VAL A 146 -4.92 8.38 22.97
N ARG A 147 -5.98 9.15 23.24
CA ARG A 147 -6.15 9.88 24.51
C ARG A 147 -6.50 8.97 25.68
N VAL A 148 -7.42 8.03 25.49
CA VAL A 148 -7.81 7.07 26.53
C VAL A 148 -6.65 6.15 26.92
N THR A 149 -5.78 5.81 25.98
CA THR A 149 -4.69 4.85 26.21
C THR A 149 -3.44 5.46 26.84
N GLU A 150 -3.25 6.78 26.74
CA GLU A 150 -2.11 7.54 27.30
C GLU A 150 -0.69 7.00 26.98
N VAL A 151 -0.54 6.05 26.05
CA VAL A 151 0.75 5.42 25.70
C VAL A 151 1.72 6.42 25.07
N LEU A 152 1.19 7.38 24.33
CA LEU A 152 1.98 8.39 23.62
C LEU A 152 2.04 9.69 24.44
N PRO A 153 3.23 10.30 24.57
CA PRO A 153 3.36 11.63 25.16
C PRO A 153 2.44 12.66 24.49
N SER A 154 1.84 13.55 25.29
CA SER A 154 0.88 14.54 24.80
C SER A 154 1.44 15.44 23.69
N PHE A 155 2.72 15.86 23.77
CA PHE A 155 3.32 16.70 22.72
C PHE A 155 3.34 16.02 21.35
N ILE A 156 3.48 14.69 21.29
CA ILE A 156 3.45 13.91 20.05
C ILE A 156 2.03 13.92 19.48
N ILE A 157 1.03 13.65 20.32
CA ILE A 157 -0.38 13.63 19.92
C ILE A 157 -0.80 15.02 19.41
N ASN A 158 -0.49 16.06 20.17
CA ASN A 158 -0.84 17.44 19.84
C ASN A 158 -0.22 17.86 18.51
N SER A 159 1.05 17.55 18.31
CA SER A 159 1.76 17.85 17.06
C SER A 159 1.23 17.05 15.88
N PHE A 160 0.96 15.75 16.06
CA PHE A 160 0.40 14.90 15.02
C PHE A 160 -0.95 15.42 14.49
N PHE A 161 -1.89 15.66 15.40
CA PHE A 161 -3.24 16.08 15.03
C PHE A 161 -3.31 17.54 14.58
N ALA A 162 -2.32 18.37 14.95
CA ALA A 162 -2.24 19.75 14.45
C ALA A 162 -2.19 19.82 12.92
N PHE A 163 -1.64 18.79 12.27
CA PHE A 163 -1.54 18.70 10.80
C PHE A 163 -2.75 18.10 10.10
N THR A 164 -3.73 17.62 10.85
CA THR A 164 -4.89 16.96 10.26
C THR A 164 -6.04 17.93 10.01
N PRO A 165 -7.05 17.56 9.21
CA PRO A 165 -8.24 18.40 8.97
C PRO A 165 -9.15 18.58 10.20
N ILE A 166 -8.82 17.99 11.35
CA ILE A 166 -9.67 18.07 12.55
C ILE A 166 -9.80 19.54 13.01
N LYS A 167 -11.03 19.98 13.25
CA LYS A 167 -11.33 21.30 13.81
C LYS A 167 -10.89 21.38 15.27
N ALA A 168 -10.44 22.56 15.72
CA ALA A 168 -10.02 22.80 17.10
C ALA A 168 -11.10 22.43 18.13
N SER A 169 -12.37 22.72 17.84
CA SER A 169 -13.50 22.34 18.69
C SER A 169 -13.63 20.82 18.83
N THR A 170 -13.57 20.09 17.72
CA THR A 170 -13.57 18.62 17.71
C THR A 170 -12.39 18.08 18.50
N TYR A 171 -11.21 18.66 18.33
CA TYR A 171 -10.01 18.25 19.05
C TYR A 171 -10.17 18.42 20.57
N TYR A 172 -10.72 19.55 21.00
CA TYR A 172 -10.99 19.85 22.40
C TYR A 172 -11.97 18.85 23.02
N TRP A 173 -13.17 18.69 22.46
CA TRP A 173 -14.20 17.82 23.03
C TRP A 173 -13.75 16.35 23.06
N VAL A 174 -13.13 15.86 21.98
CA VAL A 174 -12.64 14.50 21.93
C VAL A 174 -11.50 14.28 22.93
N SER A 175 -10.60 15.25 23.10
CA SER A 175 -9.53 15.15 24.11
C SER A 175 -10.08 15.23 25.53
N LEU A 176 -11.10 16.06 25.78
CA LEU A 176 -11.77 16.18 27.07
C LEU A 176 -12.35 14.85 27.54
N PHE A 177 -13.14 14.18 26.69
CA PHE A 177 -13.68 12.87 27.02
C PHE A 177 -12.64 11.76 26.99
N GLY A 178 -11.62 11.86 26.13
CA GLY A 178 -10.56 10.87 26.04
C GLY A 178 -9.63 10.85 27.26
N LEU A 179 -9.40 12.00 27.89
CA LEU A 179 -8.53 12.13 29.08
C LEU A 179 -9.28 11.85 30.39
N LEU A 180 -10.61 11.95 30.39
CA LEU A 180 -11.42 11.82 31.60
C LEU A 180 -11.22 10.48 32.35
N PRO A 181 -11.16 9.30 31.71
CA PRO A 181 -10.97 8.04 32.43
C PRO A 181 -9.68 8.01 33.24
N GLY A 182 -8.55 8.41 32.65
CA GLY A 182 -7.27 8.48 33.36
C GLY A 182 -7.31 9.49 34.52
N ILE A 183 -7.92 10.65 34.30
CA ILE A 183 -8.05 11.70 35.33
C ILE A 183 -8.90 11.22 36.51
N LEU A 184 -10.02 10.54 36.27
CA LEU A 184 -10.86 9.98 37.35
C LEU A 184 -10.07 8.99 38.20
N ILE A 185 -9.23 8.16 37.56
CA ILE A 185 -8.38 7.21 38.26
C ILE A 185 -7.37 7.93 39.17
N PHE A 186 -6.60 8.88 38.63
CA PHE A 186 -5.56 9.57 39.39
C PHE A 186 -6.12 10.52 40.47
N THR A 187 -7.25 11.17 40.22
CA THR A 187 -7.92 12.01 41.23
C THR A 187 -8.52 11.16 42.35
N ASN A 188 -9.08 9.99 42.03
CA ASN A 188 -9.53 9.05 43.06
C ASN A 188 -8.37 8.52 43.90
N ALA A 189 -7.23 8.21 43.29
CA ALA A 189 -6.02 7.82 44.02
C ALA A 189 -5.56 8.92 44.98
N GLY A 190 -5.60 10.19 44.55
CA GLY A 190 -5.32 11.35 45.39
C GLY A 190 -6.25 11.48 46.59
N HIS A 191 -7.55 11.27 46.37
CA HIS A 191 -8.56 11.31 47.44
C HIS A 191 -8.27 10.25 48.51
N GLN A 192 -7.93 9.04 48.10
CA GLN A 192 -7.64 7.92 49.00
C GLN A 192 -6.32 8.08 49.76
N ILE A 193 -5.31 8.78 49.19
CA ILE A 193 -4.05 9.11 49.91
C ILE A 193 -4.32 9.88 51.20
N THR A 194 -5.45 10.58 51.30
CA THR A 194 -5.82 11.34 52.50
C THR A 194 -6.41 10.49 53.62
N GLU A 195 -6.77 9.24 53.32
CA GLU A 195 -7.38 8.29 54.27
C GLU A 195 -6.37 7.28 54.84
N ILE A 196 -5.15 7.24 54.29
CA ILE A 196 -4.11 6.26 54.65
C ILE A 196 -3.25 6.84 55.77
N GLN A 197 -3.37 6.29 56.99
CA GLN A 197 -2.52 6.63 58.13
C GLN A 197 -1.44 5.56 58.37
N GLU A 198 -1.71 4.31 58.00
CA GLU A 198 -0.78 3.18 58.10
C GLU A 198 -0.65 2.37 56.79
N LEU A 199 0.43 1.60 56.65
CA LEU A 199 0.68 0.76 55.45
C LEU A 199 -0.40 -0.35 55.26
N SER A 200 -1.12 -0.68 56.33
CA SER A 200 -2.25 -1.62 56.36
C SER A 200 -3.50 -1.07 55.67
N ASP A 201 -3.70 0.25 55.65
CA ASP A 201 -4.87 0.90 55.03
C ASP A 201 -4.85 0.76 53.50
N LEU A 202 -3.66 0.60 52.92
CA LEU A 202 -3.47 0.29 51.48
C LEU A 202 -4.09 -1.07 51.07
N MET A 203 -4.35 -1.96 52.03
CA MET A 203 -4.94 -3.28 51.80
C MET A 203 -6.47 -3.27 51.93
N THR A 204 -7.10 -2.11 52.10
CA THR A 204 -8.56 -2.04 52.09
C THR A 204 -9.12 -2.40 50.70
N PRO A 205 -10.25 -3.14 50.61
CA PRO A 205 -10.80 -3.58 49.33
C PRO A 205 -11.03 -2.44 48.34
N ASN A 206 -11.43 -1.25 48.82
CA ASN A 206 -11.66 -0.07 47.98
C ASN A 206 -10.37 0.49 47.35
N ILE A 207 -9.27 0.50 48.10
CA ILE A 207 -7.96 0.95 47.63
C ILE A 207 -7.33 -0.12 46.71
N MET A 208 -7.48 -1.40 47.02
CA MET A 208 -7.00 -2.47 46.13
C MET A 208 -7.73 -2.48 44.78
N VAL A 209 -9.04 -2.21 44.77
CA VAL A 209 -9.81 -2.08 43.53
C VAL A 209 -9.39 -0.84 42.74
N SER A 210 -9.23 0.31 43.38
CA SER A 210 -8.78 1.53 42.69
C SER A 210 -7.38 1.36 42.10
N LEU A 211 -6.41 0.85 42.88
CA LEU A 211 -5.03 0.53 42.46
C LEU A 211 -5.02 -0.51 41.34
N GLY A 212 -5.85 -1.54 41.45
CA GLY A 212 -6.04 -2.56 40.41
C GLY A 212 -6.57 -1.96 39.10
N LEU A 213 -7.52 -1.03 39.17
CA LEU A 213 -8.06 -0.34 37.99
C LEU A 213 -7.00 0.55 37.31
N ILE A 214 -6.09 1.16 38.07
CA ILE A 214 -4.95 1.94 37.50
C ILE A 214 -4.06 1.05 36.62
N GLY A 215 -3.82 -0.20 37.02
CA GLY A 215 -3.00 -1.13 36.26
C GLY A 215 -3.76 -1.84 35.14
N VAL A 216 -4.99 -2.29 35.41
CA VAL A 216 -5.75 -3.18 34.51
C VAL A 216 -6.40 -2.41 33.36
N ILE A 217 -6.92 -1.20 33.58
CA ILE A 217 -7.62 -0.43 32.53
C ILE A 217 -6.67 -0.08 31.37
N PRO A 218 -5.45 0.45 31.57
CA PRO A 218 -4.53 0.72 30.47
C PRO A 218 -4.15 -0.55 29.68
N ILE A 219 -3.98 -1.68 30.38
CA ILE A 219 -3.69 -2.98 29.75
C ILE A 219 -4.89 -3.46 28.94
N MET A 220 -6.10 -3.40 29.48
CA MET A 220 -7.33 -3.74 28.77
C MET A 220 -7.55 -2.85 27.55
N CYS A 221 -7.35 -1.54 27.67
CA CYS A 221 -7.43 -0.60 26.56
C CYS A 221 -6.37 -0.90 25.49
N SER A 222 -5.16 -1.32 25.88
CA SER A 222 -4.08 -1.75 24.95
C SER A 222 -4.40 -3.07 24.23
N ILE A 223 -4.99 -4.05 24.93
CA ILE A 223 -5.44 -5.33 24.34
C ILE A 223 -6.62 -5.09 23.38
N PHE A 224 -7.59 -4.29 23.80
CA PHE A 224 -8.73 -3.89 22.97
C PHE A 224 -8.26 -3.11 21.74
N TYR A 225 -7.29 -2.21 21.91
CA TYR A 225 -6.62 -1.50 20.81
C TYR A 225 -5.97 -2.45 19.81
N LYS A 226 -5.19 -3.45 20.27
CA LYS A 226 -4.61 -4.46 19.38
C LYS A 226 -5.69 -5.23 18.62
N SER A 227 -6.81 -5.55 19.26
CA SER A 227 -7.93 -6.26 18.63
C SER A 227 -8.64 -5.39 17.58
N LEU A 228 -8.95 -4.13 17.90
CA LEU A 228 -9.53 -3.16 16.98
C LEU A 228 -8.61 -2.85 15.81
N CYS A 229 -7.32 -2.59 16.05
CA CYS A 229 -6.33 -2.39 14.98
C CYS A 229 -6.20 -3.63 14.11
N LYS A 230 -6.22 -4.84 14.66
CA LYS A 230 -6.16 -6.08 13.87
C LYS A 230 -7.41 -6.27 13.02
N LYS A 231 -8.59 -5.90 13.52
CA LYS A 231 -9.86 -5.94 12.78
C LYS A 231 -9.92 -4.84 11.70
N TYR A 232 -9.43 -3.64 12.02
CA TYR A 232 -9.34 -2.49 11.11
C TYR A 232 -8.30 -2.72 10.00
N ILE A 233 -7.11 -3.24 10.31
CA ILE A 233 -6.09 -3.63 9.31
C ILE A 233 -6.64 -4.73 8.37
N ARG A 234 -7.43 -5.66 8.91
CA ARG A 234 -8.07 -6.73 8.11
C ARG A 234 -9.22 -6.23 7.23
N TYR A 235 -9.92 -5.16 7.65
CA TYR A 235 -10.92 -4.45 6.86
C TYR A 235 -10.26 -3.55 5.80
N ASN A 236 -9.17 -2.85 6.15
CA ASN A 236 -8.42 -1.98 5.24
C ASN A 236 -7.65 -2.75 4.16
N ASN A 237 -7.16 -3.97 4.42
CA ASN A 237 -6.66 -4.83 3.33
C ASN A 237 -7.74 -5.17 2.29
N LYS A 238 -9.02 -4.86 2.56
CA LYS A 238 -10.17 -5.03 1.66
C LYS A 238 -10.67 -3.72 1.05
N SER A 239 -10.42 -2.55 1.69
CA SER A 239 -10.87 -1.22 1.23
C SER A 239 -9.76 -0.32 0.68
N VAL A 240 -8.48 -0.58 0.98
CA VAL A 240 -7.32 0.09 0.35
C VAL A 240 -7.21 -0.25 -1.14
N GLU A 241 -7.90 -1.29 -1.63
CA GLU A 241 -8.11 -1.52 -3.07
C GLU A 241 -9.01 -0.46 -3.74
N ASN A 242 -9.78 0.33 -2.98
CA ASN A 242 -10.83 1.21 -3.52
C ASN A 242 -10.62 2.72 -3.34
N GLU A 243 -9.57 3.17 -2.65
CA GLU A 243 -9.34 4.61 -2.38
C GLU A 243 -7.98 5.10 -2.93
N GLU A 244 -7.68 4.80 -4.19
CA GLU A 244 -6.83 5.69 -4.97
C GLU A 244 -7.68 6.92 -5.33
N ASN A 245 -7.16 8.15 -5.12
CA ASN A 245 -7.74 9.42 -5.61
C ASN A 245 -8.52 9.16 -6.89
N GLU A 246 -9.84 9.43 -6.98
CA GLU A 246 -10.69 8.99 -8.12
C GLU A 246 -10.02 9.27 -9.47
N LEU A 247 -9.23 8.29 -9.90
CA LEU A 247 -8.45 8.34 -11.11
C LEU A 247 -9.50 8.25 -12.22
N ARG A 248 -9.38 9.10 -13.24
CA ARG A 248 -10.40 9.23 -14.28
C ARG A 248 -10.59 7.87 -14.93
N LYS A 249 -11.82 7.35 -14.89
CA LYS A 249 -12.18 6.09 -15.56
C LYS A 249 -12.21 6.29 -17.08
N GLY A 250 -11.84 5.26 -17.82
CA GLY A 250 -11.87 5.22 -19.28
C GLY A 250 -12.91 4.26 -19.84
N PHE A 251 -12.84 4.02 -21.15
CA PHE A 251 -13.69 3.08 -21.87
C PHE A 251 -12.90 1.85 -22.31
N THR A 252 -13.50 0.67 -22.16
CA THR A 252 -12.86 -0.59 -22.60
C THR A 252 -12.74 -0.68 -24.12
N THR A 253 -11.88 -1.58 -24.63
CA THR A 253 -11.83 -1.87 -26.07
C THR A 253 -13.19 -2.38 -26.58
N GLY A 254 -13.93 -3.13 -25.75
CA GLY A 254 -15.30 -3.55 -26.02
C GLY A 254 -16.30 -2.39 -26.15
N SER A 255 -16.22 -1.39 -25.27
CA SER A 255 -17.08 -0.19 -25.31
C SER A 255 -16.79 0.68 -26.53
N CYS A 256 -15.51 0.89 -26.82
CA CYS A 256 -15.11 1.63 -28.02
C CYS A 256 -15.55 0.90 -29.31
N ALA A 257 -15.43 -0.43 -29.36
CA ALA A 257 -15.93 -1.23 -30.49
C ALA A 257 -17.46 -1.15 -30.63
N THR A 258 -18.19 -1.13 -29.51
CA THR A 258 -19.66 -1.00 -29.49
C THR A 258 -20.10 0.38 -29.96
N ALA A 259 -19.47 1.44 -29.47
CA ALA A 259 -19.72 2.81 -29.93
C ALA A 259 -19.40 2.98 -31.41
N ALA A 260 -18.27 2.45 -31.88
CA ALA A 260 -17.92 2.47 -33.31
C ALA A 260 -18.97 1.71 -34.16
N ALA A 261 -19.43 0.54 -33.71
CA ALA A 261 -20.46 -0.23 -34.41
C ALA A 261 -21.80 0.54 -34.48
N LYS A 262 -22.23 1.14 -33.36
CA LYS A 262 -23.45 1.95 -33.28
C LYS A 262 -23.38 3.17 -34.20
N ALA A 263 -22.27 3.91 -34.15
CA ALA A 263 -22.05 5.08 -35.01
C ALA A 263 -22.00 4.69 -36.50
N ALA A 264 -21.33 3.61 -36.86
CA ALA A 264 -21.25 3.14 -38.25
C ALA A 264 -22.63 2.72 -38.79
N LEU A 265 -23.47 2.11 -37.94
CA LEU A 265 -24.82 1.71 -38.31
C LEU A 265 -25.76 2.91 -38.47
N LEU A 266 -25.69 3.90 -37.57
CA LEU A 266 -26.44 5.16 -37.69
C LEU A 266 -26.07 5.92 -38.97
N ALA A 267 -24.77 6.01 -39.27
CA ALA A 267 -24.27 6.62 -40.50
C ALA A 267 -24.77 5.88 -41.74
N LYS A 268 -24.76 4.54 -41.71
CA LYS A 268 -25.18 3.73 -42.86
C LYS A 268 -26.69 3.78 -43.11
N LYS A 269 -27.50 3.75 -42.04
CA LYS A 269 -28.96 3.67 -42.14
C LYS A 269 -29.63 5.03 -42.35
N TYR A 270 -29.14 6.07 -41.67
CA TYR A 270 -29.78 7.38 -41.64
C TYR A 270 -28.93 8.52 -42.21
N GLY A 271 -27.70 8.24 -42.66
CA GLY A 271 -26.76 9.30 -43.07
C GLY A 271 -26.32 10.20 -41.91
N GLN A 272 -26.52 9.75 -40.66
CA GLN A 272 -26.20 10.54 -39.46
C GLN A 272 -24.77 10.25 -38.99
N TYR A 273 -23.96 11.29 -38.84
CA TYR A 273 -22.58 11.20 -38.38
C TYR A 273 -22.44 11.80 -36.98
N PRO A 274 -22.86 11.08 -35.93
CA PRO A 274 -22.90 11.63 -34.59
C PRO A 274 -21.49 11.90 -34.06
N GLU A 275 -21.28 13.08 -33.44
CA GLU A 275 -20.04 13.41 -32.73
C GLU A 275 -19.85 12.57 -31.46
N LYS A 276 -20.94 12.06 -30.89
CA LYS A 276 -20.96 11.18 -29.71
C LYS A 276 -22.10 10.18 -29.79
N VAL A 277 -21.91 8.99 -29.26
CA VAL A 277 -22.97 7.97 -29.13
C VAL A 277 -23.11 7.51 -27.69
N THR A 278 -24.34 7.25 -27.27
CA THR A 278 -24.64 6.61 -25.99
C THR A 278 -24.75 5.11 -26.17
N ILE A 279 -24.04 4.33 -25.34
CA ILE A 279 -24.15 2.88 -25.28
C ILE A 279 -24.49 2.43 -23.85
N LEU A 280 -25.24 1.34 -23.71
CA LEU A 280 -25.47 0.66 -22.44
C LEU A 280 -24.33 -0.31 -22.16
N SER A 281 -23.73 -0.18 -20.98
CA SER A 281 -22.72 -1.11 -20.48
C SER A 281 -23.35 -2.44 -20.02
N PRO A 282 -22.56 -3.51 -19.84
CA PRO A 282 -23.08 -4.80 -19.35
C PRO A 282 -23.67 -4.71 -17.93
N SER A 283 -23.32 -3.65 -17.20
CA SER A 283 -23.82 -3.35 -15.86
C SER A 283 -25.02 -2.40 -15.86
N GLY A 284 -25.56 -2.04 -17.03
CA GLY A 284 -26.75 -1.19 -17.18
C GLY A 284 -26.47 0.32 -17.13
N TYR A 285 -25.21 0.75 -17.10
CA TYR A 285 -24.87 2.18 -17.12
C TYR A 285 -24.82 2.72 -18.55
N GLU A 286 -25.33 3.93 -18.75
CA GLU A 286 -25.16 4.66 -20.00
C GLU A 286 -23.75 5.28 -20.09
N LEU A 287 -23.05 4.97 -21.18
CA LEU A 287 -21.72 5.48 -21.50
C LEU A 287 -21.81 6.37 -22.73
N VAL A 288 -21.50 7.66 -22.57
CA VAL A 288 -21.42 8.62 -23.67
C VAL A 288 -20.00 8.63 -24.23
N ILE A 289 -19.82 8.13 -25.46
CA ILE A 289 -18.51 7.93 -26.07
C ILE A 289 -18.36 8.86 -27.29
N PRO A 290 -17.34 9.74 -27.32
CA PRO A 290 -17.02 10.56 -28.49
C PRO A 290 -16.60 9.71 -29.69
N ILE A 291 -17.09 10.07 -30.88
CA ILE A 291 -16.71 9.46 -32.15
C ILE A 291 -15.56 10.29 -32.74
N ALA A 292 -14.43 9.63 -32.99
CA ALA A 292 -13.25 10.29 -33.58
C ALA A 292 -13.47 10.69 -35.04
N GLY A 293 -14.43 10.06 -35.70
CA GLY A 293 -14.95 10.46 -37.02
C GLY A 293 -15.35 9.27 -37.87
N TYR A 294 -16.03 9.55 -38.99
CA TYR A 294 -16.40 8.57 -40.00
C TYR A 294 -15.51 8.75 -41.24
N GLY A 295 -14.97 7.65 -41.76
CA GLY A 295 -14.18 7.67 -42.99
C GLY A 295 -12.92 8.54 -42.93
N ILE A 296 -12.44 8.90 -41.73
CA ILE A 296 -11.25 9.74 -41.47
C ILE A 296 -9.94 9.13 -41.99
N ARG A 297 -10.01 7.95 -42.59
CA ARG A 297 -8.89 7.15 -43.08
C ARG A 297 -9.20 6.71 -44.50
N GLU A 298 -8.31 7.01 -45.44
CA GLU A 298 -8.50 6.66 -46.86
C GLU A 298 -8.63 5.16 -47.10
N ASP A 299 -7.93 4.36 -46.31
CA ASP A 299 -7.97 2.89 -46.33
C ASP A 299 -9.25 2.30 -45.72
N HIS A 300 -10.06 3.12 -45.03
CA HIS A 300 -11.23 2.70 -44.27
C HIS A 300 -12.39 3.72 -44.33
N LYS A 301 -12.67 4.25 -45.54
CA LYS A 301 -13.66 5.34 -45.77
C LYS A 301 -15.09 5.05 -45.28
N ASN A 302 -15.46 3.79 -45.11
CA ASN A 302 -16.80 3.37 -44.67
C ASN A 302 -16.88 2.97 -43.18
N CYS A 303 -15.88 3.32 -42.38
CA CYS A 303 -15.84 2.97 -40.96
C CYS A 303 -16.11 4.18 -40.07
N ALA A 304 -16.86 3.99 -38.99
CA ALA A 304 -16.83 4.91 -37.86
C ALA A 304 -15.69 4.51 -36.93
N PHE A 305 -14.98 5.49 -36.38
CA PHE A 305 -13.86 5.28 -35.47
C PHE A 305 -14.09 5.92 -34.12
N VAL A 306 -13.65 5.24 -33.07
CA VAL A 306 -13.56 5.75 -31.70
C VAL A 306 -12.09 5.75 -31.30
N ARG A 307 -11.63 6.88 -30.75
CA ARG A 307 -10.33 6.94 -30.08
C ARG A 307 -10.52 6.48 -28.65
N LYS A 308 -9.89 5.36 -28.29
CA LYS A 308 -10.02 4.81 -26.94
C LYS A 308 -9.40 5.75 -25.93
N ASP A 309 -10.22 6.23 -25.01
CA ASP A 309 -9.78 6.94 -23.83
C ASP A 309 -9.68 5.95 -22.66
N GLY A 310 -8.46 5.64 -22.22
CA GLY A 310 -8.20 4.77 -21.06
C GLY A 310 -8.35 5.46 -19.71
N GLY A 311 -8.68 6.75 -19.67
CA GLY A 311 -8.65 7.52 -18.43
C GLY A 311 -7.22 7.69 -17.93
N ASP A 312 -7.01 7.59 -16.62
CA ASP A 312 -5.69 7.65 -15.98
C ASP A 312 -5.00 6.28 -15.88
N ASP A 313 -5.59 5.23 -16.48
CA ASP A 313 -4.95 3.92 -16.57
C ASP A 313 -3.74 3.96 -17.52
N CYS A 314 -2.63 3.35 -17.11
CA CYS A 314 -1.46 3.14 -17.98
C CYS A 314 -1.72 1.96 -18.94
N ASP A 315 -2.80 2.04 -19.71
CA ASP A 315 -3.22 1.03 -20.68
C ASP A 315 -2.42 1.17 -21.98
N SER A 316 -1.77 0.09 -22.41
CA SER A 316 -1.06 0.05 -23.71
C SER A 316 -1.97 0.29 -24.93
N THR A 317 -3.28 0.20 -24.73
CA THR A 317 -4.33 0.48 -25.71
C THR A 317 -4.98 1.86 -25.55
N HIS A 318 -4.49 2.72 -24.65
CA HIS A 318 -4.92 4.12 -24.61
C HIS A 318 -4.56 4.83 -25.92
N GLY A 319 -5.48 5.67 -26.43
CA GLY A 319 -5.29 6.50 -27.61
C GLY A 319 -5.48 5.79 -28.95
N ILE A 320 -5.71 4.48 -28.96
CA ILE A 320 -5.83 3.69 -30.20
C ILE A 320 -7.17 3.96 -30.89
N LEU A 321 -7.17 3.87 -32.22
CA LEU A 321 -8.41 3.90 -33.00
C LEU A 321 -9.00 2.49 -33.08
N ILE A 322 -10.27 2.37 -32.68
CA ILE A 322 -11.10 1.18 -32.89
C ILE A 322 -12.23 1.58 -33.83
N GLY A 323 -12.33 0.87 -34.96
CA GLY A 323 -13.32 1.13 -36.00
C GLY A 323 -14.31 0.00 -36.16
N ALA A 324 -15.44 0.31 -36.79
CA ALA A 324 -16.40 -0.68 -37.23
C ALA A 324 -16.93 -0.38 -38.63
N TYR A 325 -17.09 -1.44 -39.41
CA TYR A 325 -17.70 -1.44 -40.75
C TYR A 325 -18.98 -2.27 -40.76
N ILE A 326 -20.00 -1.79 -41.47
CA ILE A 326 -21.33 -2.41 -41.56
C ILE A 326 -21.58 -2.90 -42.98
N LYS A 327 -21.99 -4.16 -43.11
CA LYS A 327 -22.51 -4.76 -44.35
C LYS A 327 -23.90 -5.34 -44.09
N HIS A 328 -24.91 -4.97 -44.88
CA HIS A 328 -26.24 -5.57 -44.78
C HIS A 328 -26.20 -7.04 -45.20
N VAL A 329 -27.00 -7.87 -44.52
CA VAL A 329 -27.19 -9.28 -44.86
C VAL A 329 -28.68 -9.58 -44.99
N ASN A 330 -29.03 -10.47 -45.91
CA ASN A 330 -30.41 -10.95 -46.10
C ASN A 330 -30.76 -12.02 -45.05
N SER A 331 -30.69 -11.63 -43.77
CA SER A 331 -31.07 -12.46 -42.61
C SER A 331 -31.40 -11.52 -41.46
N ASP A 332 -32.12 -11.98 -40.44
CA ASP A 332 -32.42 -11.21 -39.22
C ASP A 332 -31.27 -11.20 -38.19
N VAL A 333 -30.15 -11.86 -38.51
CA VAL A 333 -29.03 -12.12 -37.60
C VAL A 333 -27.97 -11.00 -37.61
N ILE A 334 -27.54 -10.58 -36.42
CA ILE A 334 -26.37 -9.70 -36.24
C ILE A 334 -25.09 -10.56 -36.14
N LYS A 335 -24.29 -10.57 -37.21
CA LYS A 335 -22.99 -11.27 -37.26
C LYS A 335 -21.86 -10.32 -36.87
N ILE A 336 -21.00 -10.75 -35.94
CA ILE A 336 -19.85 -9.95 -35.47
C ILE A 336 -18.56 -10.63 -35.91
N ARG A 337 -17.73 -9.90 -36.65
CA ARG A 337 -16.42 -10.36 -37.13
C ARG A 337 -15.29 -9.47 -36.63
N GLY A 338 -14.10 -10.05 -36.50
CA GLY A 338 -12.86 -9.29 -36.29
C GLY A 338 -12.08 -9.15 -37.59
N GLY A 339 -11.84 -7.92 -38.02
CA GLY A 339 -11.05 -7.58 -39.21
C GLY A 339 -9.57 -7.35 -38.88
N GLU A 340 -9.00 -6.32 -39.51
CA GLU A 340 -7.60 -5.91 -39.31
C GLU A 340 -7.31 -5.57 -37.84
N GLY A 341 -6.15 -6.02 -37.35
CA GLY A 341 -5.62 -5.69 -36.03
C GLY A 341 -6.42 -6.20 -34.81
N VAL A 342 -7.51 -6.93 -35.03
CA VAL A 342 -8.13 -7.81 -34.03
C VAL A 342 -7.41 -9.15 -34.05
N GLY A 343 -6.87 -9.55 -32.89
CA GLY A 343 -6.02 -10.72 -32.76
C GLY A 343 -6.75 -12.04 -33.00
N LYS A 344 -6.01 -13.11 -33.29
CA LYS A 344 -6.52 -14.48 -33.44
C LYS A 344 -6.05 -15.34 -32.27
N VAL A 345 -6.96 -16.09 -31.65
CA VAL A 345 -6.65 -17.00 -30.54
C VAL A 345 -6.00 -18.27 -31.09
N THR A 346 -4.84 -18.65 -30.53
CA THR A 346 -4.03 -19.80 -30.94
C THR A 346 -3.75 -20.77 -29.80
N LYS A 347 -4.09 -20.41 -28.56
CA LYS A 347 -3.86 -21.23 -27.37
C LYS A 347 -5.15 -21.37 -26.57
N PRO A 348 -5.35 -22.49 -25.87
CA PRO A 348 -6.48 -22.69 -24.97
C PRO A 348 -6.37 -21.82 -23.70
N GLY A 349 -7.45 -21.77 -22.93
CA GLY A 349 -7.53 -21.09 -21.62
C GLY A 349 -8.09 -19.65 -21.66
N LEU A 350 -8.50 -19.16 -22.83
CA LEU A 350 -9.25 -17.91 -22.98
C LEU A 350 -10.75 -18.20 -23.16
N PRO A 351 -11.65 -17.24 -22.84
CA PRO A 351 -13.10 -17.38 -23.07
C PRO A 351 -13.54 -17.43 -24.54
N VAL A 352 -12.59 -17.48 -25.47
CA VAL A 352 -12.79 -17.46 -26.92
C VAL A 352 -12.04 -18.66 -27.49
N ASP A 353 -12.69 -19.41 -28.37
CA ASP A 353 -12.16 -20.66 -28.93
C ASP A 353 -10.92 -20.45 -29.81
N ILE A 354 -10.10 -21.50 -29.92
CA ILE A 354 -8.92 -21.50 -30.78
C ILE A 354 -9.33 -21.35 -32.24
N GLY A 355 -8.66 -20.47 -32.97
CA GLY A 355 -8.97 -20.16 -34.36
C GLY A 355 -9.86 -18.92 -34.55
N GLU A 356 -10.57 -18.51 -33.50
CA GLU A 356 -11.48 -17.37 -33.56
C GLU A 356 -10.74 -16.03 -33.36
N LYS A 357 -11.40 -14.95 -33.81
CA LYS A 357 -10.96 -13.58 -33.53
C LYS A 357 -11.20 -13.27 -32.05
N ALA A 358 -10.23 -12.64 -31.41
CA ALA A 358 -10.16 -12.33 -29.98
C ALA A 358 -11.15 -11.22 -29.57
N ILE A 359 -12.44 -11.45 -29.79
CA ILE A 359 -13.56 -10.63 -29.33
C ILE A 359 -14.29 -11.44 -28.27
N ASN A 360 -14.19 -11.01 -27.01
CA ASN A 360 -14.76 -11.74 -25.89
C ASN A 360 -16.30 -11.79 -25.95
N PRO A 361 -16.93 -12.77 -25.27
CA PRO A 361 -18.39 -12.93 -25.27
C PRO A 361 -19.15 -11.69 -24.79
N VAL A 362 -18.67 -11.00 -23.75
CA VAL A 362 -19.32 -9.79 -23.21
C VAL A 362 -19.34 -8.65 -24.23
N PRO A 363 -18.22 -8.25 -24.86
CA PRO A 363 -18.25 -7.31 -25.99
C PRO A 363 -19.15 -7.75 -27.15
N LYS A 364 -19.17 -9.05 -27.52
CA LYS A 364 -20.08 -9.54 -28.57
C LYS A 364 -21.55 -9.29 -28.20
N LYS A 365 -21.93 -9.59 -26.95
CA LYS A 365 -23.29 -9.33 -26.44
C LYS A 365 -23.60 -7.83 -26.46
N MET A 366 -22.69 -7.01 -25.94
CA MET A 366 -22.86 -5.56 -25.84
C MET A 366 -23.02 -4.89 -27.21
N ILE A 367 -22.25 -5.32 -28.23
CA ILE A 367 -22.41 -4.87 -29.61
C ILE A 367 -23.81 -5.20 -30.12
N ARG A 368 -24.31 -6.44 -29.94
CA ARG A 368 -25.64 -6.85 -30.42
C ARG A 368 -26.75 -6.04 -29.77
N GLU A 369 -26.72 -5.90 -28.45
CA GLU A 369 -27.77 -5.19 -27.69
C GLU A 369 -27.82 -3.71 -28.09
N ASN A 370 -26.67 -3.06 -28.22
CA ASN A 370 -26.62 -1.62 -28.53
C ASN A 370 -26.88 -1.26 -29.99
N THR A 371 -26.84 -2.24 -30.91
CA THR A 371 -27.16 -2.02 -32.33
C THR A 371 -28.53 -2.55 -32.72
N ARG A 372 -29.14 -3.45 -31.94
CA ARG A 372 -30.43 -4.05 -32.30
C ARG A 372 -31.54 -3.01 -32.40
N ASP A 373 -31.57 -2.04 -31.49
CA ASP A 373 -32.60 -0.98 -31.46
C ASP A 373 -32.58 -0.08 -32.70
N ILE A 374 -31.52 -0.13 -33.49
CA ILE A 374 -31.39 0.64 -34.74
C ILE A 374 -31.94 -0.14 -35.94
N LEU A 375 -32.00 -1.47 -35.86
CA LEU A 375 -32.42 -2.36 -36.95
C LEU A 375 -33.92 -2.56 -36.92
N SER A 376 -34.55 -2.63 -38.10
CA SER A 376 -35.97 -2.95 -38.20
C SER A 376 -36.20 -4.45 -37.97
N ASN A 377 -37.43 -4.86 -37.64
CA ASN A 377 -37.75 -6.29 -37.50
C ASN A 377 -37.44 -7.05 -38.81
N GLY A 378 -36.69 -8.14 -38.71
CA GLY A 378 -36.23 -8.94 -39.85
C GLY A 378 -34.96 -8.45 -40.54
N GLU A 379 -34.40 -7.30 -40.12
CA GLU A 379 -33.16 -6.74 -40.67
C GLU A 379 -31.94 -7.24 -39.89
N GLY A 380 -30.91 -7.69 -40.61
CA GLY A 380 -29.64 -8.11 -40.02
C GLY A 380 -28.44 -7.50 -40.72
N VAL A 381 -27.34 -7.45 -39.98
CA VAL A 381 -26.10 -6.80 -40.39
C VAL A 381 -24.90 -7.63 -39.98
N GLU A 382 -23.87 -7.58 -40.81
CA GLU A 382 -22.53 -8.03 -40.47
C GLU A 382 -21.70 -6.81 -40.03
N ILE A 383 -21.24 -6.85 -38.78
CA ILE A 383 -20.44 -5.82 -38.12
C ILE A 383 -19.00 -6.34 -38.04
N THR A 384 -18.08 -5.69 -38.75
CA THR A 384 -16.65 -6.02 -38.69
C THR A 384 -15.91 -4.99 -37.86
N ILE A 385 -15.31 -5.43 -36.75
CA ILE A 385 -14.49 -4.59 -35.87
C ILE A 385 -13.05 -4.58 -36.36
N ILE A 386 -12.45 -3.39 -36.49
CA ILE A 386 -11.07 -3.20 -36.93
C ILE A 386 -10.28 -2.36 -35.92
N VAL A 387 -8.99 -2.59 -35.84
CA VAL A 387 -8.06 -1.81 -35.02
C VAL A 387 -6.80 -1.57 -35.85
N PRO A 388 -6.70 -0.47 -36.60
CA PRO A 388 -5.61 -0.29 -37.58
C PRO A 388 -4.20 -0.43 -36.98
N GLU A 389 -3.99 0.06 -35.76
CA GLU A 389 -2.69 -0.06 -35.07
C GLU A 389 -2.55 -1.35 -34.23
N GLY A 390 -3.56 -2.22 -34.27
CA GLY A 390 -3.69 -3.38 -33.37
C GLY A 390 -2.51 -4.34 -33.46
N LYS A 391 -2.00 -4.63 -34.67
CA LYS A 391 -0.83 -5.52 -34.86
C LYS A 391 0.45 -4.93 -34.26
N LYS A 392 0.64 -3.62 -34.35
CA LYS A 392 1.81 -2.90 -33.79
C LYS A 392 1.74 -2.89 -32.26
N ILE A 393 0.56 -2.59 -31.72
CA ILE A 393 0.34 -2.45 -30.28
C ILE A 393 0.32 -3.80 -29.57
N ALA A 394 -0.17 -4.86 -30.20
CA ALA A 394 -0.14 -6.22 -29.67
C ALA A 394 1.27 -6.64 -29.20
N LYS A 395 2.33 -6.20 -29.90
CA LYS A 395 3.74 -6.47 -29.53
C LYS A 395 4.14 -5.86 -28.17
N LYS A 396 3.44 -4.82 -27.72
CA LYS A 396 3.66 -4.15 -26.43
C LYS A 396 2.81 -4.75 -25.30
N THR A 397 1.80 -5.57 -25.61
CA THR A 397 0.88 -6.19 -24.64
C THR A 397 1.31 -7.59 -24.19
N LEU A 398 0.59 -8.20 -23.24
CA LEU A 398 0.74 -9.61 -22.85
C LEU A 398 0.03 -10.59 -23.81
N ASN A 399 -0.65 -10.10 -24.85
CA ASN A 399 -1.49 -10.90 -25.75
C ASN A 399 -0.70 -12.01 -26.46
N SER A 400 0.54 -11.76 -26.87
CA SER A 400 1.38 -12.78 -27.50
C SER A 400 1.65 -13.97 -26.59
N LYS A 401 1.79 -13.75 -25.28
CA LYS A 401 1.95 -14.83 -24.29
C LYS A 401 0.69 -15.66 -24.18
N LEU A 402 -0.45 -14.96 -24.05
CA LEU A 402 -1.79 -15.53 -23.94
C LEU A 402 -2.25 -16.25 -25.23
N GLY A 403 -1.46 -16.26 -26.29
CA GLY A 403 -1.79 -16.93 -27.54
C GLY A 403 -2.73 -16.13 -28.42
N ILE A 404 -2.63 -14.81 -28.37
CA ILE A 404 -3.34 -13.91 -29.27
C ILE A 404 -2.31 -13.29 -30.21
N ILE A 405 -2.42 -13.60 -31.50
CA ILE A 405 -1.48 -13.15 -32.53
C ILE A 405 -2.13 -12.16 -33.50
N ASN A 406 -1.30 -11.38 -34.20
CA ASN A 406 -1.70 -10.48 -35.28
C ASN A 406 -2.71 -9.37 -34.90
N GLY A 407 -2.88 -9.07 -33.61
CA GLY A 407 -3.77 -8.01 -33.17
C GLY A 407 -4.00 -8.00 -31.67
N ILE A 408 -4.86 -7.08 -31.21
CA ILE A 408 -5.28 -6.97 -29.82
C ILE A 408 -6.61 -7.69 -29.57
N SER A 409 -6.92 -7.91 -28.30
CA SER A 409 -8.22 -8.41 -27.87
C SER A 409 -9.25 -7.27 -27.72
N ILE A 410 -10.47 -7.51 -28.19
CA ILE A 410 -11.64 -6.70 -27.86
C ILE A 410 -12.29 -7.31 -26.62
N LEU A 411 -12.11 -6.65 -25.48
CA LEU A 411 -12.46 -7.14 -24.15
C LEU A 411 -13.02 -6.02 -23.28
N GLY A 412 -13.61 -6.41 -22.15
CA GLY A 412 -14.26 -5.51 -21.19
C GLY A 412 -15.48 -6.21 -20.58
N THR A 413 -15.48 -6.41 -19.26
CA THR A 413 -16.58 -7.06 -18.54
C THR A 413 -17.63 -6.06 -18.05
N THR A 414 -17.20 -4.86 -17.67
CA THR A 414 -18.04 -3.78 -17.14
C THR A 414 -18.29 -2.66 -18.16
N GLY A 415 -17.57 -2.68 -19.28
CA GLY A 415 -17.56 -1.59 -20.26
C GLY A 415 -16.71 -0.37 -19.86
N ILE A 416 -16.25 -0.30 -18.61
CA ILE A 416 -15.45 0.81 -18.08
C ILE A 416 -14.03 0.32 -17.79
N VAL A 417 -13.02 1.12 -18.16
CA VAL A 417 -11.63 0.90 -17.74
C VAL A 417 -11.45 1.64 -16.43
N GLU A 418 -11.31 0.88 -15.35
CA GLU A 418 -10.85 1.44 -14.10
C GLU A 418 -9.31 1.48 -14.14
N PRO A 419 -8.70 2.60 -13.72
CA PRO A 419 -7.26 2.71 -13.47
C PRO A 419 -6.78 1.47 -12.72
N MET A 420 -5.78 0.78 -13.29
CA MET A 420 -5.49 -0.60 -12.94
C MET A 420 -5.12 -0.72 -11.45
N SER A 421 -6.08 -1.18 -10.65
CA SER A 421 -5.84 -1.55 -9.26
C SER A 421 -4.79 -2.66 -9.19
N GLU A 422 -4.10 -2.75 -8.04
CA GLU A 422 -3.11 -3.80 -7.79
C GLU A 422 -3.69 -5.21 -8.06
N LYS A 423 -4.99 -5.38 -7.84
CA LYS A 423 -5.77 -6.58 -8.11
C LYS A 423 -5.85 -6.92 -9.60
N ALA A 424 -6.22 -5.96 -10.45
CA ALA A 424 -6.34 -6.19 -11.88
C ALA A 424 -5.00 -6.58 -12.50
N LEU A 425 -3.89 -5.98 -12.05
CA LEU A 425 -2.54 -6.38 -12.43
C LEU A 425 -2.24 -7.82 -12.02
N LYS A 426 -2.56 -8.19 -10.77
CA LYS A 426 -2.38 -9.56 -10.27
C LYS A 426 -3.21 -10.57 -11.08
N ASP A 427 -4.48 -10.28 -11.33
CA ASP A 427 -5.37 -11.14 -12.09
C ASP A 427 -4.86 -11.37 -13.52
N SER A 428 -4.33 -10.32 -14.18
CA SER A 428 -3.68 -10.45 -15.48
C SER A 428 -2.45 -11.37 -15.46
N LEU A 429 -1.64 -11.30 -14.41
CA LEU A 429 -0.48 -12.19 -14.25
C LEU A 429 -0.92 -13.65 -14.05
N LEU A 430 -2.00 -13.88 -13.29
CA LEU A 430 -2.50 -15.21 -12.97
C LEU A 430 -3.05 -15.97 -14.18
N LEU A 431 -3.59 -15.27 -15.20
CA LEU A 431 -4.06 -15.89 -16.45
C LEU A 431 -2.98 -16.72 -17.16
N GLN A 432 -1.70 -16.34 -17.02
CA GLN A 432 -0.59 -17.12 -17.57
C GLN A 432 -0.53 -18.53 -16.94
N LEU A 433 -0.80 -18.64 -15.63
CA LEU A 433 -0.81 -19.92 -14.94
C LEU A 433 -1.98 -20.79 -15.35
N ASP A 434 -3.16 -20.20 -15.57
CA ASP A 434 -4.36 -20.91 -16.04
C ASP A 434 -4.12 -21.52 -17.44
N GLN A 435 -3.49 -20.75 -18.33
CA GLN A 435 -3.12 -21.24 -19.65
C GLN A 435 -2.13 -22.40 -19.57
N MET A 436 -1.07 -22.29 -18.77
CA MET A 436 -0.08 -23.36 -18.60
C MET A 436 -0.68 -24.62 -17.98
N GLN A 437 -1.62 -24.46 -17.05
CA GLN A 437 -2.35 -25.58 -16.46
C GLN A 437 -3.19 -26.30 -17.51
N SER A 438 -3.87 -25.55 -18.40
CA SER A 438 -4.65 -26.14 -19.50
C SER A 438 -3.80 -26.90 -20.51
N MET A 439 -2.51 -26.55 -20.63
CA MET A 439 -1.52 -27.27 -21.44
C MET A 439 -0.90 -28.48 -20.72
N ASN A 440 -1.37 -28.81 -19.51
CA ASN A 440 -0.86 -29.90 -18.68
C ASN A 440 0.63 -29.80 -18.32
N LEU A 441 1.22 -28.59 -18.35
CA LEU A 441 2.61 -28.40 -17.97
C LEU A 441 2.83 -28.73 -16.49
N LYS A 442 3.90 -29.47 -16.21
CA LYS A 442 4.30 -29.81 -14.82
C LYS A 442 5.35 -28.87 -14.26
N THR A 443 6.04 -28.14 -15.14
CA THR A 443 7.18 -27.28 -14.81
C THR A 443 6.98 -25.88 -15.36
N ILE A 444 7.18 -24.88 -14.50
CA ILE A 444 7.12 -23.47 -14.88
C ILE A 444 8.38 -22.73 -14.42
N VAL A 445 8.68 -21.64 -15.11
CA VAL A 445 9.78 -20.72 -14.83
C VAL A 445 9.22 -19.35 -14.50
N LEU A 446 9.40 -18.91 -13.26
CA LEU A 446 8.97 -17.59 -12.79
C LEU A 446 10.08 -16.56 -13.02
N VAL A 447 9.77 -15.53 -13.79
CA VAL A 447 10.70 -14.41 -14.06
C VAL A 447 10.08 -13.06 -13.67
N PRO A 448 10.80 -12.14 -13.00
CA PRO A 448 10.22 -10.87 -12.58
C PRO A 448 9.80 -9.91 -13.70
N GLY A 449 10.24 -10.12 -14.94
CA GLY A 449 9.94 -9.22 -16.04
C GLY A 449 10.56 -9.67 -17.35
N ARG A 450 10.42 -8.83 -18.39
CA ARG A 450 10.83 -9.14 -19.77
C ARG A 450 12.33 -9.42 -19.93
N MET A 451 13.18 -8.78 -19.12
CA MET A 451 14.62 -9.09 -19.12
C MET A 451 14.87 -10.54 -18.70
N GLY A 452 14.23 -10.98 -17.61
CA GLY A 452 14.32 -12.36 -17.14
C GLY A 452 13.75 -13.35 -18.16
N GLU A 453 12.67 -13.00 -18.86
CA GLU A 453 12.12 -13.81 -19.95
C GLU A 453 13.12 -13.97 -21.11
N LYS A 454 13.72 -12.86 -21.57
CA LYS A 454 14.73 -12.89 -22.64
C LYS A 454 15.91 -13.78 -22.23
N ASN A 455 16.39 -13.63 -21.00
CA ASN A 455 17.51 -14.41 -20.48
C ASN A 455 17.14 -15.89 -20.41
N ALA A 456 16.02 -16.24 -19.79
CA ALA A 456 15.53 -17.63 -19.71
C ALA A 456 15.45 -18.29 -21.09
N HIS A 457 14.90 -17.58 -22.08
CA HIS A 457 14.83 -18.06 -23.46
C HIS A 457 16.22 -18.28 -24.08
N SER A 458 17.20 -17.43 -23.79
CA SER A 458 18.59 -17.60 -24.27
C SER A 458 19.27 -18.84 -23.72
N PHE A 459 18.80 -19.36 -22.58
CA PHE A 459 19.25 -20.63 -21.98
C PHE A 459 18.45 -21.85 -22.46
N GLY A 460 17.64 -21.71 -23.52
CA GLY A 460 16.88 -22.81 -24.10
C GLY A 460 15.60 -23.18 -23.36
N ILE A 461 15.10 -22.32 -22.47
CA ILE A 461 13.82 -22.53 -21.80
C ILE A 461 12.68 -22.14 -22.77
N PRO A 462 11.72 -23.05 -23.07
CA PRO A 462 10.61 -22.75 -23.95
C PRO A 462 9.72 -21.61 -23.43
N LYS A 463 9.20 -20.77 -24.33
CA LYS A 463 8.34 -19.65 -23.94
C LYS A 463 7.07 -20.09 -23.22
N GLU A 464 6.53 -21.25 -23.55
CA GLU A 464 5.36 -21.81 -22.85
C GLU A 464 5.61 -22.18 -21.39
N ASN A 465 6.87 -22.32 -20.96
CA ASN A 465 7.21 -22.56 -19.56
C ASN A 465 7.49 -21.26 -18.78
N ILE A 466 7.59 -20.09 -19.42
CA ILE A 466 8.02 -18.84 -18.76
C ILE A 466 6.82 -17.97 -18.36
N VAL A 467 6.71 -17.67 -17.06
CA VAL A 467 5.70 -16.81 -16.44
C VAL A 467 6.33 -15.51 -15.97
N ILE A 468 5.78 -14.36 -16.40
CA ILE A 468 6.15 -13.07 -15.78
C ILE A 468 5.41 -12.93 -14.45
N THR A 469 6.14 -12.56 -13.39
CA THR A 469 5.60 -12.35 -12.04
C THR A 469 5.51 -10.88 -11.61
N GLY A 470 6.14 -9.98 -12.37
CA GLY A 470 6.26 -8.57 -11.97
C GLY A 470 7.05 -8.43 -10.66
N ASN A 471 6.40 -7.89 -9.63
CA ASN A 471 6.98 -7.84 -8.28
C ASN A 471 6.36 -8.89 -7.33
N TYR A 472 5.32 -9.61 -7.74
CA TYR A 472 4.48 -10.46 -6.89
C TYR A 472 4.90 -11.93 -6.90
N ILE A 473 6.19 -12.21 -6.63
CA ILE A 473 6.73 -13.57 -6.72
C ILE A 473 6.00 -14.52 -5.75
N GLY A 474 5.75 -14.10 -4.50
CA GLY A 474 5.03 -14.91 -3.51
C GLY A 474 3.62 -15.30 -3.93
N LEU A 475 2.83 -14.34 -4.41
CA LEU A 475 1.50 -14.60 -4.93
C LEU A 475 1.53 -15.63 -6.06
N MET A 476 2.44 -15.45 -7.02
CA MET A 476 2.56 -16.35 -8.17
C MET A 476 2.99 -17.76 -7.74
N LEU A 477 3.89 -17.87 -6.75
CA LEU A 477 4.28 -19.15 -6.15
C LEU A 477 3.10 -19.88 -5.51
N GLU A 478 2.36 -19.22 -4.61
CA GLU A 478 1.20 -19.83 -3.95
C GLU A 478 0.13 -20.27 -4.96
N LYS A 479 -0.11 -19.42 -5.97
CA LYS A 479 -1.12 -19.66 -7.01
C LYS A 479 -0.70 -20.73 -8.00
N ALA A 480 0.59 -20.89 -8.24
CA ALA A 480 1.15 -22.00 -9.00
C ALA A 480 1.02 -23.32 -8.22
N ALA A 481 1.38 -23.32 -6.94
CA ALA A 481 1.26 -24.51 -6.10
C ALA A 481 -0.20 -25.02 -6.00
N LYS A 482 -1.16 -24.09 -5.88
CA LYS A 482 -2.61 -24.41 -5.89
C LYS A 482 -3.09 -25.02 -7.20
N ARG A 483 -2.47 -24.68 -8.33
CA ARG A 483 -2.78 -25.22 -9.66
C ARG A 483 -2.07 -26.54 -9.97
N GLY A 484 -1.27 -27.06 -9.03
CA GLY A 484 -0.69 -28.39 -9.11
C GLY A 484 0.60 -28.50 -9.92
N PHE A 485 1.27 -27.38 -10.23
CA PHE A 485 2.61 -27.41 -10.80
C PHE A 485 3.58 -28.13 -9.84
N LYS A 486 4.37 -29.06 -10.38
CA LYS A 486 5.22 -29.96 -9.58
C LYS A 486 6.65 -29.48 -9.46
N ARG A 487 7.11 -28.67 -10.41
CA ARG A 487 8.46 -28.11 -10.46
C ARG A 487 8.36 -26.62 -10.76
N ILE A 488 9.04 -25.79 -9.96
CA ILE A 488 9.09 -24.35 -10.18
C ILE A 488 10.53 -23.91 -10.21
N PHE A 489 10.93 -23.26 -11.29
CA PHE A 489 12.23 -22.63 -11.44
C PHE A 489 12.07 -21.11 -11.34
N ILE A 490 12.89 -20.42 -10.55
CA ILE A 490 12.85 -18.96 -10.41
C ILE A 490 14.12 -18.41 -11.00
N MET A 491 14.01 -17.49 -11.95
CA MET A 491 15.16 -16.90 -12.61
C MET A 491 15.00 -15.40 -12.78
N GLY A 492 16.07 -14.64 -12.57
CA GLY A 492 16.02 -13.22 -12.87
C GLY A 492 17.23 -12.45 -12.41
N HIS A 493 17.12 -11.13 -12.55
CA HIS A 493 18.18 -10.22 -12.16
C HIS A 493 18.42 -10.25 -10.65
N THR A 494 19.70 -10.26 -10.25
CA THR A 494 20.16 -10.39 -8.86
C THR A 494 19.45 -9.45 -7.89
N GLY A 495 19.19 -8.20 -8.29
CA GLY A 495 18.55 -7.22 -7.42
C GLY A 495 17.11 -7.56 -6.99
N LYS A 496 16.40 -8.39 -7.76
CA LYS A 496 15.06 -8.84 -7.38
C LYS A 496 15.08 -10.20 -6.70
N ILE A 497 15.81 -11.16 -7.26
CA ILE A 497 15.81 -12.54 -6.77
C ILE A 497 16.53 -12.65 -5.43
N ALA A 498 17.58 -11.84 -5.16
CA ALA A 498 18.34 -11.94 -3.91
C ALA A 498 17.44 -11.66 -2.69
N LYS A 499 16.40 -10.82 -2.85
CA LYS A 499 15.41 -10.53 -1.80
C LYS A 499 14.70 -11.77 -1.28
N LEU A 500 14.55 -12.81 -2.10
CA LEU A 500 13.93 -14.07 -1.69
C LEU A 500 14.72 -14.77 -0.58
N SER A 501 16.05 -14.63 -0.52
CA SER A 501 16.86 -15.22 0.55
C SER A 501 16.60 -14.58 1.92
N ALA A 502 16.06 -13.36 1.94
CA ALA A 502 15.60 -12.71 3.16
C ALA A 502 14.09 -12.95 3.44
N GLY A 503 13.43 -13.80 2.68
CA GLY A 503 11.98 -14.03 2.80
C GLY A 503 11.11 -12.87 2.27
N ILE A 504 11.66 -12.00 1.44
CA ILE A 504 10.94 -10.87 0.85
C ILE A 504 10.35 -11.29 -0.50
N PHE A 505 9.06 -11.68 -0.49
CA PHE A 505 8.37 -12.23 -1.67
C PHE A 505 7.68 -11.18 -2.56
N ASN A 506 7.62 -9.92 -2.12
CA ASN A 506 7.31 -8.78 -2.99
C ASN A 506 8.60 -8.01 -3.28
N THR A 507 9.05 -8.02 -4.53
CA THR A 507 10.39 -7.53 -4.88
C THR A 507 10.47 -6.02 -5.12
N HIS A 508 9.36 -5.29 -4.99
CA HIS A 508 9.35 -3.84 -5.17
C HIS A 508 10.19 -3.15 -4.09
N SER A 509 11.08 -2.22 -4.47
CA SER A 509 11.98 -1.52 -3.54
C SER A 509 11.24 -0.74 -2.45
N LYS A 510 10.13 -0.07 -2.80
CA LYS A 510 9.23 0.60 -1.83
C LYS A 510 8.63 -0.32 -0.76
N VAL A 511 8.48 -1.63 -1.04
CA VAL A 511 7.89 -2.58 -0.07
C VAL A 511 8.97 -3.04 0.90
N ALA A 512 10.12 -3.43 0.36
CA ALA A 512 11.32 -3.72 1.14
C ALA A 512 12.56 -3.59 0.28
N ASP A 513 13.59 -2.91 0.80
CA ASP A 513 14.94 -2.95 0.27
C ASP A 513 15.87 -3.51 1.34
N ALA A 514 16.54 -4.60 1.01
CA ALA A 514 17.44 -5.33 1.91
C ALA A 514 18.66 -5.90 1.15
N ARG A 515 18.90 -5.43 -0.09
CA ARG A 515 19.86 -6.07 -1.00
C ARG A 515 21.28 -5.98 -0.47
N ARG A 516 21.65 -4.84 0.13
CA ARG A 516 23.01 -4.60 0.64
C ARG A 516 23.26 -5.41 1.90
N GLU A 517 22.28 -5.46 2.78
CA GLU A 517 22.25 -6.26 4.00
C GLU A 517 22.45 -7.75 3.65
N ILE A 518 21.71 -8.24 2.65
CA ILE A 518 21.86 -9.62 2.14
C ILE A 518 23.27 -9.85 1.61
N PHE A 519 23.77 -9.00 0.70
CA PHE A 519 25.11 -9.19 0.16
C PHE A 519 26.21 -9.08 1.21
N VAL A 520 26.10 -8.14 2.16
CA VAL A 520 27.05 -7.98 3.26
C VAL A 520 27.05 -9.21 4.16
N ALA A 521 25.89 -9.73 4.55
CA ALA A 521 25.79 -10.92 5.39
C ALA A 521 26.44 -12.12 4.69
N HIS A 522 26.07 -12.38 3.44
CA HIS A 522 26.61 -13.52 2.69
C HIS A 522 28.09 -13.33 2.30
N ALA A 523 28.56 -12.10 2.02
CA ALA A 523 29.97 -11.81 1.79
C ALA A 523 30.81 -12.01 3.05
N SER A 524 30.27 -11.63 4.22
CA SER A 524 30.94 -11.85 5.50
C SER A 524 31.11 -13.35 5.77
N LEU A 525 30.06 -14.14 5.55
CA LEU A 525 30.10 -15.60 5.70
C LEU A 525 31.02 -16.28 4.67
N ALA A 526 31.14 -15.73 3.47
CA ALA A 526 32.09 -16.20 2.44
C ALA A 526 33.54 -15.74 2.70
N GLY A 527 33.80 -15.02 3.79
CA GLY A 527 35.14 -14.57 4.19
C GLY A 527 35.71 -13.50 3.26
N PHE A 528 34.90 -12.54 2.83
CA PHE A 528 35.37 -11.33 2.15
C PHE A 528 36.07 -10.40 3.15
N SER A 529 37.06 -9.64 2.68
CA SER A 529 37.76 -8.66 3.52
C SER A 529 36.81 -7.56 4.03
N LYS A 530 37.06 -7.04 5.24
CA LYS A 530 36.30 -5.92 5.83
C LYS A 530 36.21 -4.71 4.88
N ALA A 531 37.28 -4.42 4.13
CA ALA A 531 37.30 -3.36 3.13
C ALA A 531 36.29 -3.61 2.01
N SER A 532 36.19 -4.84 1.51
CA SER A 532 35.23 -5.21 0.46
C SER A 532 33.80 -5.17 0.96
N ILE A 533 33.55 -5.66 2.19
CA ILE A 533 32.24 -5.60 2.85
C ILE A 533 31.78 -4.14 2.99
N ASN A 534 32.65 -3.23 3.45
CA ASN A 534 32.34 -1.81 3.55
C ASN A 534 32.02 -1.19 2.18
N ARG A 535 32.71 -1.61 1.10
CA ARG A 535 32.39 -1.15 -0.25
C ARG A 535 31.01 -1.63 -0.70
N ILE A 536 30.65 -2.88 -0.43
CA ILE A 536 29.31 -3.43 -0.73
C ILE A 536 28.23 -2.67 0.04
N TRP A 537 28.46 -2.38 1.33
CA TRP A 537 27.51 -1.63 2.16
C TRP A 537 27.23 -0.22 1.62
N ASN A 538 28.27 0.46 1.15
CA ASN A 538 28.16 1.83 0.64
C ASN A 538 27.72 1.92 -0.82
N ALA A 539 27.65 0.80 -1.54
CA ALA A 539 27.17 0.78 -2.92
C ALA A 539 25.72 1.28 -2.99
N VAL A 540 25.39 2.04 -4.05
CA VAL A 540 24.04 2.59 -4.25
C VAL A 540 23.19 1.60 -5.05
N THR A 541 23.83 0.88 -5.97
CA THR A 541 23.13 -0.02 -6.90
C THR A 541 23.50 -1.48 -6.68
N THR A 542 22.59 -2.37 -7.07
CA THR A 542 22.88 -3.82 -7.08
C THR A 542 24.03 -4.14 -8.03
N GLU A 543 24.12 -3.47 -9.18
CA GLU A 543 25.19 -3.72 -10.15
C GLU A 543 26.56 -3.37 -9.58
N GLU A 544 26.63 -2.29 -8.82
CA GLU A 544 27.86 -1.93 -8.11
C GLU A 544 28.23 -3.00 -7.08
N CYS A 545 27.26 -3.52 -6.31
CA CYS A 545 27.50 -4.64 -5.39
C CYS A 545 28.06 -5.87 -6.14
N VAL A 546 27.41 -6.26 -7.24
CA VAL A 546 27.82 -7.42 -8.06
C VAL A 546 29.24 -7.20 -8.60
N LYS A 547 29.55 -6.03 -9.14
CA LYS A 547 30.90 -5.69 -9.62
C LYS A 547 31.95 -5.74 -8.52
N ILE A 548 31.65 -5.26 -7.31
CA ILE A 548 32.57 -5.34 -6.18
C ILE A 548 32.84 -6.82 -5.82
N ILE A 549 31.78 -7.63 -5.80
CA ILE A 549 31.86 -9.07 -5.47
C ILE A 549 32.68 -9.83 -6.53
N GLU A 550 32.44 -9.60 -7.82
CA GLU A 550 33.17 -10.24 -8.92
C GLU A 550 34.63 -9.77 -9.00
N ASN A 551 34.89 -8.47 -8.78
CA ASN A 551 36.24 -7.93 -8.78
C ASN A 551 37.08 -8.47 -7.61
N TYR A 552 36.44 -8.91 -6.52
CA TYR A 552 37.14 -9.55 -5.41
C TYR A 552 37.91 -10.79 -5.89
N ASP A 553 37.26 -11.62 -6.71
CA ASP A 553 37.87 -12.84 -7.25
C ASP A 553 39.05 -12.52 -8.17
N ARG A 554 38.94 -11.48 -9.00
CA ARG A 554 40.04 -11.02 -9.86
C ARG A 554 41.25 -10.54 -9.07
N LEU A 555 41.01 -9.75 -8.02
CA LEU A 555 42.08 -9.17 -7.20
C LEU A 555 42.76 -10.19 -6.29
N ASN A 556 42.02 -11.18 -5.80
CA ASN A 556 42.53 -12.15 -4.80
C ASN A 556 42.78 -13.55 -5.39
N LYS A 557 42.55 -13.75 -6.70
CA LYS A 557 42.62 -15.05 -7.38
C LYS A 557 41.76 -16.13 -6.67
N THR A 558 40.51 -15.78 -6.35
CA THR A 558 39.54 -16.69 -5.69
C THR A 558 38.35 -17.02 -6.59
N HIS A 559 37.48 -17.93 -6.14
CA HIS A 559 36.17 -18.21 -6.76
C HIS A 559 35.00 -17.93 -5.80
N LYS A 560 35.20 -17.02 -4.85
CA LYS A 560 34.28 -16.73 -3.76
C LYS A 560 32.99 -16.05 -4.24
N SER A 561 33.02 -15.32 -5.35
CA SER A 561 31.82 -14.66 -5.91
C SER A 561 30.74 -15.66 -6.30
N ARG A 562 31.10 -16.72 -7.04
CA ARG A 562 30.18 -17.77 -7.46
C ARG A 562 29.63 -18.55 -6.26
N THR A 563 30.50 -18.91 -5.31
CA THR A 563 30.07 -19.54 -4.04
C THR A 563 29.07 -18.67 -3.28
N LEU A 564 29.33 -17.36 -3.18
CA LEU A 564 28.44 -16.41 -2.53
C LEU A 564 27.06 -16.40 -3.21
N PHE A 565 27.00 -16.26 -4.54
CA PHE A 565 25.72 -16.22 -5.24
C PHE A 565 24.97 -17.56 -5.19
N CYS A 566 25.68 -18.70 -5.25
CA CYS A 566 25.04 -20.00 -5.05
C CYS A 566 24.49 -20.16 -3.62
N ASN A 567 25.19 -19.66 -2.60
CA ASN A 567 24.70 -19.67 -1.22
C ASN A 567 23.43 -18.82 -1.06
N ILE A 568 23.38 -17.64 -1.68
CA ILE A 568 22.16 -16.82 -1.71
C ILE A 568 21.03 -17.55 -2.44
N ALA A 569 21.34 -18.30 -3.51
CA ALA A 569 20.33 -19.01 -4.30
C ALA A 569 19.73 -20.16 -3.49
N ASN A 570 20.58 -20.91 -2.79
CA ASN A 570 20.16 -21.97 -1.88
C ASN A 570 19.31 -21.44 -0.73
N GLU A 571 19.70 -20.31 -0.12
CA GLU A 571 18.88 -19.70 0.92
C GLU A 571 17.54 -19.19 0.37
N ALA A 572 17.52 -18.60 -0.82
CA ALA A 572 16.27 -18.22 -1.49
C ALA A 572 15.38 -19.43 -1.75
N GLU A 573 15.93 -20.56 -2.21
CA GLU A 573 15.19 -21.80 -2.40
C GLU A 573 14.58 -22.30 -1.08
N ASN A 574 15.36 -22.33 0.01
CA ASN A 574 14.89 -22.72 1.33
C ASN A 574 13.74 -21.83 1.83
N ARG A 575 13.86 -20.50 1.65
CA ARG A 575 12.82 -19.54 2.03
C ARG A 575 11.55 -19.73 1.20
N VAL A 576 11.68 -19.97 -0.11
CA VAL A 576 10.54 -20.26 -0.99
C VAL A 576 9.85 -21.55 -0.56
N GLN A 577 10.61 -22.60 -0.25
CA GLN A 577 10.06 -23.86 0.24
C GLN A 577 9.25 -23.66 1.53
N ASN A 578 9.81 -22.92 2.50
CA ASN A 578 9.14 -22.60 3.76
C ASN A 578 7.88 -21.74 3.56
N HIS A 579 7.88 -20.87 2.55
CA HIS A 579 6.72 -20.04 2.22
C HIS A 579 5.54 -20.84 1.67
N LEU A 580 5.79 -21.90 0.89
CA LEU A 580 4.74 -22.68 0.23
C LEU A 580 3.92 -23.58 1.17
N LYS A 581 4.38 -23.85 2.41
CA LYS A 581 3.74 -24.61 3.51
C LYS A 581 3.22 -26.03 3.21
N ASP A 582 3.07 -26.41 1.94
CA ASP A 582 2.41 -27.62 1.46
C ASP A 582 3.34 -28.33 0.45
N ASN A 583 3.54 -29.65 0.57
CA ASN A 583 4.50 -30.44 -0.22
C ASN A 583 4.07 -30.68 -1.68
N LYS A 584 3.19 -29.84 -2.22
CA LYS A 584 2.63 -29.96 -3.57
C LYS A 584 3.67 -29.70 -4.66
N VAL A 585 4.61 -28.78 -4.41
CA VAL A 585 5.76 -28.51 -5.28
C VAL A 585 6.90 -29.43 -4.85
N LYS A 586 7.32 -30.34 -5.73
CA LYS A 586 8.30 -31.40 -5.42
C LYS A 586 9.74 -30.93 -5.56
N ARG A 587 9.99 -29.96 -6.44
CA ARG A 587 11.31 -29.38 -6.69
C ARG A 587 11.19 -27.89 -6.95
N LEU A 588 12.09 -27.14 -6.34
CA LEU A 588 12.31 -25.72 -6.57
C LEU A 588 13.71 -25.52 -7.09
N GLY A 589 13.93 -24.50 -7.91
CA GLY A 589 15.28 -24.07 -8.29
C GLY A 589 15.30 -22.55 -8.39
N VAL A 590 16.45 -21.94 -8.09
CA VAL A 590 16.63 -20.49 -8.12
C VAL A 590 17.94 -20.18 -8.84
N ALA A 591 17.90 -19.27 -9.82
CA ALA A 591 19.06 -18.83 -10.57
C ALA A 591 19.14 -17.30 -10.71
N PHE A 592 20.35 -16.78 -10.61
CA PHE A 592 20.68 -15.37 -10.73
C PHE A 592 21.30 -15.04 -12.07
N THR A 593 20.86 -13.91 -12.63
CA THR A 593 21.53 -13.30 -13.78
C THR A 593 22.01 -11.89 -13.45
N ASN A 594 23.19 -11.53 -13.95
CA ASN A 594 23.63 -10.14 -13.95
C ASN A 594 22.88 -9.33 -15.03
N ARG A 595 23.21 -8.04 -15.18
CA ARG A 595 22.58 -7.16 -16.17
C ARG A 595 22.79 -7.62 -17.62
N ASP A 596 23.92 -8.25 -17.88
CA ASP A 596 24.31 -8.73 -19.20
C ASP A 596 23.67 -10.08 -19.56
N GLY A 597 22.92 -10.66 -18.61
CA GLY A 597 22.20 -11.92 -18.77
C GLY A 597 23.05 -13.16 -18.53
N GLU A 598 24.24 -13.00 -17.98
CA GLU A 598 25.11 -14.10 -17.59
C GLU A 598 24.63 -14.72 -16.28
N LEU A 599 24.75 -16.05 -16.19
CA LEU A 599 24.40 -16.82 -15.01
C LEU A 599 25.53 -16.70 -13.97
N ILE A 600 25.25 -16.10 -12.82
CA ILE A 600 26.27 -15.83 -11.78
C ILE A 600 26.14 -16.71 -10.53
N GLY A 601 24.98 -17.34 -10.33
CA GLY A 601 24.76 -18.28 -9.22
C GLY A 601 23.42 -18.99 -9.33
N PHE A 602 23.33 -20.14 -8.70
CA PHE A 602 22.15 -21.01 -8.77
C PHE A 602 22.07 -21.93 -7.55
N SER A 603 20.87 -22.43 -7.28
CA SER A 603 20.62 -23.35 -6.17
C SER A 603 20.83 -24.81 -6.58
N THR A 604 21.04 -25.69 -5.61
CA THR A 604 21.37 -27.12 -5.81
C THR A 604 20.38 -27.84 -6.73
N ASN A 605 19.07 -27.62 -6.56
CA ASN A 605 18.04 -28.29 -7.34
C ASN A 605 17.83 -27.70 -8.76
N SER A 606 18.52 -26.59 -9.08
CA SER A 606 18.44 -25.94 -10.40
C SER A 606 18.89 -26.88 -11.52
N PHE A 607 19.98 -27.62 -11.30
CA PHE A 607 20.51 -28.57 -12.27
C PHE A 607 19.50 -29.69 -12.57
N GLU A 608 18.93 -30.33 -11.54
CA GLU A 608 17.98 -31.43 -11.70
C GLU A 608 16.76 -31.01 -12.54
N ILE A 609 16.22 -29.81 -12.29
CA ILE A 609 15.08 -29.28 -13.04
C ILE A 609 15.45 -29.08 -14.52
N CYS A 610 16.55 -28.36 -14.79
CA CYS A 610 16.97 -28.07 -16.16
C CYS A 610 17.33 -29.33 -16.94
N TYR A 611 18.02 -30.29 -16.30
CA TYR A 611 18.39 -31.56 -16.90
C TYR A 611 17.15 -32.39 -17.25
N LYS A 612 16.21 -32.52 -16.30
CA LYS A 612 14.97 -33.30 -16.49
C LYS A 612 14.07 -32.76 -17.60
N GLU A 613 14.03 -31.44 -17.78
CA GLU A 613 13.25 -30.79 -18.83
C GLU A 613 14.02 -30.64 -20.16
N GLY A 614 15.28 -31.08 -20.22
CA GLY A 614 16.12 -30.98 -21.41
C GLY A 614 16.51 -29.54 -21.78
N TRP A 615 16.49 -28.60 -20.83
CA TRP A 615 16.81 -27.20 -21.09
C TRP A 615 18.32 -26.98 -21.09
N ARG A 616 18.87 -26.45 -22.19
CA ARG A 616 20.31 -26.20 -22.41
C ARG A 616 21.04 -25.53 -21.24
N MET A 617 20.31 -24.80 -20.40
CA MET A 617 20.81 -24.25 -19.13
C MET A 617 21.61 -25.24 -18.27
N TRP A 618 21.31 -26.55 -18.30
CA TRP A 618 22.04 -27.55 -17.51
C TRP A 618 23.55 -27.59 -17.84
N GLU A 619 23.95 -27.30 -19.09
CA GLU A 619 25.37 -27.21 -19.52
C GLU A 619 26.15 -26.12 -18.80
N LYS A 620 25.46 -25.08 -18.32
CA LYS A 620 26.07 -23.96 -17.58
C LYS A 620 25.99 -24.14 -16.06
N LEU A 621 25.20 -25.13 -15.62
CA LEU A 621 24.98 -25.48 -14.22
C LEU A 621 25.89 -26.63 -13.75
N SER A 622 26.30 -27.52 -14.67
CA SER A 622 27.45 -28.44 -14.50
C SER A 622 28.75 -27.66 -14.40
#